data_AF-A0A6S5S1F3-F1
#
_entry.id   AF-A0A6S5S1F3-F1
#
_cell.length_a   1.000
_cell.length_b   1.000
_cell.length_c   1.000
_cell.angle_alpha   90.00
_cell.angle_beta   90.00
_cell.angle_gamma   90.00
#
_symmetry.space_group_name_H-M   'P 1'
#
loop_
_entity.id
_entity.type
_entity.pdbx_description
1 polymer ?
#
loop_
_entity_poly.entity_id
_entity_poly.type
_entity_poly.pdbx_seq_one_letter_code
_entity_poly.pdbx_strand_id
1 'polypeptide(L)'
;MALYPATSYYAGSFKFKKHYYPFPGMLPWKTAKGDDAEEYLCAQAIELLDEVEFWVRNLVHITQLWMPTASQRTYPDFVARLKDGRLFVIEYKGGDRVSNDDSKEKRLIGELWAKKSGGKGVYLMAQKKDEQGRGLREQLLNAINKAP
;
A
#
# COMPACT_ATOMS: atom_id res chain seq x y z
N MET A 1 -7.16 -3.31 -22.81
CA MET A 1 -7.55 -2.98 -21.42
C MET A 1 -6.87 -3.98 -20.51
N ALA A 2 -6.01 -3.57 -19.59
CA ALA A 2 -5.33 -4.52 -18.69
C ALA A 2 -6.36 -5.14 -17.75
N LEU A 3 -6.36 -6.47 -17.62
CA LEU A 3 -7.28 -7.20 -16.75
C LEU A 3 -6.87 -6.99 -15.29
N TYR A 4 -7.72 -6.34 -14.50
CA TYR A 4 -7.53 -6.23 -13.06
C TYR A 4 -8.01 -7.52 -12.39
N PRO A 5 -7.17 -8.27 -11.65
CA PRO A 5 -7.50 -9.61 -11.17
C PRO A 5 -8.36 -9.59 -9.89
N ALA A 6 -9.38 -8.73 -9.86
CA ALA A 6 -10.28 -8.58 -8.72
C ALA A 6 -11.47 -9.54 -8.83
N THR A 7 -11.72 -10.31 -7.78
CA THR A 7 -12.90 -11.18 -7.65
C THR A 7 -14.10 -10.46 -7.00
N SER A 8 -13.85 -9.33 -6.35
CA SER A 8 -14.84 -8.42 -5.79
C SER A 8 -14.34 -6.99 -5.85
N TYR A 9 -15.25 -6.02 -5.81
CA TYR A 9 -14.94 -4.60 -5.91
C TYR A 9 -15.46 -3.84 -4.70
N TYR A 10 -14.77 -2.75 -4.35
CA TYR A 10 -15.21 -1.80 -3.35
C TYR A 10 -16.61 -1.26 -3.68
N ALA A 11 -17.51 -1.35 -2.71
CA ALA A 11 -18.92 -0.96 -2.86
C ALA A 11 -19.33 0.16 -1.90
N GLY A 12 -18.35 0.88 -1.35
CA GLY A 12 -18.61 1.95 -0.39
C GLY A 12 -18.93 3.31 -1.00
N SER A 13 -19.27 4.27 -0.14
CA SER A 13 -19.68 5.62 -0.54
C SER A 13 -18.51 6.55 -0.86
N PHE A 14 -17.33 6.31 -0.29
CA PHE A 14 -16.15 7.13 -0.55
C PHE A 14 -15.67 6.96 -2.00
N LYS A 15 -15.27 8.06 -2.64
CA LYS A 15 -14.89 8.04 -4.07
C LYS A 15 -13.37 8.06 -4.21
N PHE A 16 -12.82 6.96 -4.70
CA PHE A 16 -11.41 6.84 -5.06
C PHE A 16 -11.19 7.31 -6.51
N LYS A 17 -10.97 8.61 -6.69
CA LYS A 17 -10.82 9.24 -8.02
C LYS A 17 -9.43 8.98 -8.61
N LYS A 18 -8.43 8.72 -7.78
CA LYS A 18 -7.05 8.45 -8.19
C LYS A 18 -6.76 6.95 -8.31
N HIS A 19 -7.73 6.07 -8.09
CA HIS A 19 -7.50 4.65 -8.32
C HIS A 19 -7.37 4.37 -9.83
N TYR A 20 -6.35 3.60 -10.22
CA TYR A 20 -6.01 3.36 -11.62
C TYR A 20 -7.11 2.62 -12.40
N TYR A 21 -7.85 1.74 -11.72
CA TYR A 21 -9.04 1.08 -12.25
C TYR A 21 -10.31 1.78 -11.75
N PRO A 22 -11.46 1.64 -12.43
CA PRO A 22 -12.71 2.29 -12.01
C PRO A 22 -13.08 2.05 -10.54
N PHE A 23 -12.75 0.88 -9.98
CA PHE A 23 -13.00 0.54 -8.58
C PHE A 23 -11.82 -0.24 -7.99
N PRO A 24 -11.42 0.01 -6.73
CA PRO A 24 -10.51 -0.85 -6.00
C PRO A 24 -11.06 -2.27 -5.86
N GLY A 25 -10.19 -3.26 -6.06
CA GLY A 25 -10.52 -4.68 -5.94
C GLY A 25 -10.29 -5.16 -4.52
N MET A 26 -11.12 -6.08 -4.05
CA MET A 26 -10.96 -6.78 -2.77
C MET A 26 -10.65 -5.85 -1.58
N LEU A 27 -11.25 -4.66 -1.56
CA LEU A 27 -11.06 -3.65 -0.50
C LEU A 27 -12.34 -3.55 0.34
N PRO A 28 -12.53 -4.39 1.38
CA PRO A 28 -13.66 -4.25 2.28
C PRO A 28 -13.54 -2.93 3.05
N TRP A 29 -14.63 -2.16 3.12
CA TRP A 29 -14.67 -0.89 3.84
C TRP A 29 -15.06 -1.01 5.31
N LYS A 30 -15.67 -2.15 5.68
CA LYS A 30 -16.15 -2.44 7.01
C LYS A 30 -15.63 -3.80 7.47
N THR A 31 -15.31 -3.92 8.75
CA THR A 31 -15.02 -5.19 9.40
C THR A 31 -16.33 -5.95 9.68
N ALA A 32 -16.22 -7.22 10.07
CA ALA A 32 -17.37 -8.01 10.53
C ALA A 32 -18.09 -7.38 11.75
N LYS A 33 -17.41 -6.50 12.50
CA LYS A 33 -17.95 -5.77 13.66
C LYS A 33 -18.57 -4.42 13.30
N GLY A 34 -18.49 -3.99 12.03
CA GLY A 34 -19.04 -2.71 11.56
C GLY A 34 -18.07 -1.51 11.68
N ASP A 35 -16.88 -1.72 12.23
CA ASP A 35 -15.79 -0.73 12.23
C ASP A 35 -15.22 -0.53 10.83
N ASP A 36 -14.58 0.62 10.57
CA ASP A 36 -13.85 0.82 9.32
C ASP A 36 -12.65 -0.14 9.22
N ALA A 37 -12.50 -0.79 8.07
CA ALA A 37 -11.39 -1.70 7.85
C ALA A 37 -10.06 -0.93 7.72
N GLU A 38 -8.98 -1.47 8.28
CA GLU A 38 -7.72 -0.73 8.37
C GLU A 38 -7.06 -0.46 7.00
N GLU A 39 -7.08 -1.44 6.09
CA GLU A 39 -6.60 -1.25 4.71
C GLU A 39 -7.45 -0.22 3.95
N TYR A 40 -8.75 -0.14 4.23
CA TYR A 40 -9.61 0.89 3.66
C TYR A 40 -9.21 2.29 4.14
N LEU A 41 -8.91 2.45 5.43
CA LEU A 41 -8.38 3.71 5.97
C LEU A 41 -7.03 4.08 5.35
N CYS A 42 -6.16 3.09 5.11
CA CYS A 42 -4.90 3.29 4.40
C CYS A 42 -5.12 3.75 2.95
N ALA A 43 -6.02 3.10 2.22
CA ALA A 43 -6.40 3.50 0.86
C ALA A 43 -6.96 4.94 0.81
N GLN A 44 -7.80 5.33 1.78
CA GLN A 44 -8.29 6.70 1.89
C GLN A 44 -7.15 7.69 2.15
N ALA A 45 -6.20 7.34 3.01
CA ALA A 45 -5.05 8.20 3.27
C ALA A 45 -4.21 8.42 2.00
N ILE A 46 -3.97 7.38 1.19
CA ILE A 46 -3.27 7.46 -0.11
C ILE A 46 -4.05 8.33 -1.10
N GLU A 47 -5.36 8.12 -1.24
CA GLU A 47 -6.22 8.89 -2.14
C GLU A 47 -6.18 10.40 -1.85
N LEU A 48 -6.08 10.77 -0.58
CA LEU A 48 -6.08 12.16 -0.11
C LEU A 48 -4.70 12.84 -0.17
N LEU A 49 -3.65 12.17 -0.65
CA LEU A 49 -2.33 12.80 -0.85
C LEU A 49 -2.29 13.56 -2.17
N ASP A 50 -1.81 14.80 -2.12
CA ASP A 50 -1.64 15.62 -3.32
C ASP A 50 -0.45 15.18 -4.15
N GLU A 51 0.49 14.47 -3.55
CA GLU A 51 1.69 13.91 -4.18
C GLU A 51 1.38 12.71 -5.07
N VAL A 52 0.23 12.04 -4.87
CA VAL A 52 -0.18 10.85 -5.62
C VAL A 52 -0.86 11.27 -6.93
N GLU A 53 -0.35 10.77 -8.04
CA GLU A 53 -0.97 10.88 -9.37
C GLU A 53 -2.09 9.85 -9.52
N PHE A 54 -1.77 8.57 -9.31
CA PHE A 54 -2.73 7.48 -9.23
C PHE A 54 -2.19 6.32 -8.39
N TRP A 55 -3.07 5.41 -7.97
CA TRP A 55 -2.70 4.25 -7.17
C TRP A 55 -3.53 3.00 -7.50
N VAL A 56 -3.06 1.85 -7.07
CA VAL A 56 -3.72 0.55 -7.23
C VAL A 56 -3.66 -0.25 -5.93
N ARG A 57 -4.76 -0.88 -5.53
CA ARG A 57 -4.72 -2.00 -4.57
C ARG A 57 -4.08 -3.19 -5.28
N ASN A 58 -2.86 -3.52 -4.87
CA ASN A 58 -2.04 -4.54 -5.48
C ASN A 58 -2.47 -5.92 -4.96
N LEU A 59 -3.12 -6.69 -5.82
CA LEU A 59 -3.73 -7.97 -5.45
C LEU A 59 -2.71 -9.10 -5.52
N VAL A 60 -2.93 -10.18 -4.76
CA VAL A 60 -2.11 -11.38 -4.84
C VAL A 60 -2.38 -12.12 -6.15
N HIS A 61 -1.63 -11.78 -7.20
CA HIS A 61 -1.77 -12.35 -8.53
C HIS A 61 -0.49 -12.19 -9.35
N ILE A 62 -0.21 -13.12 -10.27
CA ILE A 62 1.03 -13.14 -11.06
C ILE A 62 1.27 -11.89 -11.93
N THR A 63 0.21 -11.13 -12.23
CA THR A 63 0.28 -9.89 -13.03
C THR A 63 0.53 -8.64 -12.19
N GLN A 64 0.62 -8.77 -10.87
CA GLN A 64 0.77 -7.67 -9.92
C GLN A 64 2.21 -7.55 -9.44
N LEU A 65 2.55 -6.45 -8.76
CA LEU A 65 3.90 -6.25 -8.24
C LEU A 65 4.16 -7.26 -7.11
N TRP A 66 5.27 -7.97 -7.23
CA TRP A 66 5.73 -8.89 -6.19
C TRP A 66 7.23 -8.77 -5.98
N MET A 67 7.68 -9.18 -4.79
CA MET A 67 9.09 -9.24 -4.44
C MET A 67 9.41 -10.64 -3.88
N PRO A 68 10.63 -11.18 -4.12
CA PRO A 68 11.03 -12.46 -3.58
C PRO A 68 11.45 -12.33 -2.11
N THR A 69 10.95 -13.22 -1.25
CA THR A 69 11.49 -13.50 0.08
C THR A 69 12.29 -14.81 0.06
N ALA A 70 12.92 -15.22 1.17
CA ALA A 70 13.71 -16.45 1.23
C ALA A 70 12.86 -17.72 0.99
N SER A 71 11.57 -17.66 1.32
CA SER A 71 10.66 -18.80 1.24
C SER A 71 9.59 -18.69 0.15
N GLN A 72 9.22 -17.47 -0.26
CA GLN A 72 8.04 -17.25 -1.11
C GLN A 72 8.05 -15.90 -1.82
N ARG A 73 6.93 -15.54 -2.45
CA ARG A 73 6.68 -14.19 -2.97
C ARG A 73 5.91 -13.39 -1.92
N THR A 74 6.21 -12.10 -1.82
CA THR A 74 5.37 -11.14 -1.12
C THR A 74 4.76 -10.14 -2.11
N TYR A 75 3.55 -9.70 -1.83
CA TYR A 75 2.80 -8.74 -2.62
C TYR A 75 2.46 -7.56 -1.71
N PRO A 76 3.11 -6.40 -1.89
CA PRO A 76 2.78 -5.22 -1.12
C PRO A 76 1.31 -4.84 -1.28
N ASP A 77 0.69 -4.24 -0.28
CA ASP A 77 -0.74 -3.95 -0.36
C ASP A 77 -1.14 -2.93 -1.45
N PHE A 78 -0.35 -1.87 -1.59
CA PHE A 78 -0.64 -0.77 -2.50
C PHE A 78 0.58 -0.37 -3.30
N VAL A 79 0.33 0.08 -4.52
CA VAL A 79 1.34 0.72 -5.36
C VAL A 79 0.76 2.03 -5.89
N ALA A 80 1.47 3.12 -5.71
CA ALA A 80 1.11 4.43 -6.21
C ALA A 80 2.20 4.98 -7.13
N ARG A 81 1.79 5.75 -8.14
CA ARG A 81 2.68 6.63 -8.88
C ARG A 81 2.56 8.03 -8.30
N LEU A 82 3.69 8.60 -7.93
CA LEU A 82 3.78 9.97 -7.47
C LEU A 82 3.86 10.92 -8.67
N LYS A 83 3.44 12.17 -8.47
CA LYS A 83 3.47 13.23 -9.50
C LYS A 83 4.89 13.55 -10.00
N ASP A 84 5.91 13.28 -9.20
CA ASP A 84 7.32 13.41 -9.56
C ASP A 84 7.86 12.19 -10.36
N GLY A 85 7.00 11.21 -10.64
CA GLY A 85 7.33 10.01 -11.41
C GLY A 85 7.86 8.84 -10.60
N ARG A 86 8.10 8.99 -9.29
CA ARG A 86 8.52 7.87 -8.43
C ARG A 86 7.37 6.87 -8.20
N LEU A 87 7.72 5.60 -8.01
CA LEU A 87 6.80 4.56 -7.57
C LEU A 87 6.85 4.45 -6.04
N PHE A 88 5.69 4.57 -5.41
CA PHE A 88 5.52 4.41 -3.97
C PHE A 88 4.83 3.08 -3.68
N VAL A 89 5.55 2.18 -3.00
CA VAL A 89 5.06 0.86 -2.58
C VAL A 89 4.74 0.90 -1.10
N ILE A 90 3.51 0.54 -0.74
CA ILE A 90 3.01 0.59 0.63
C ILE A 90 2.51 -0.79 1.05
N GLU A 91 3.03 -1.29 2.17
CA GLU A 91 2.50 -2.45 2.88
C GLU A 91 1.78 -1.96 4.14
N TYR A 92 0.56 -2.41 4.40
CA TYR A 92 -0.14 -2.05 5.63
C TYR A 92 -0.08 -3.19 6.65
N LYS A 93 0.55 -2.92 7.80
CA LYS A 93 0.64 -3.88 8.91
C LYS A 93 -0.55 -3.70 9.86
N GLY A 94 -1.48 -4.65 9.84
CA GLY A 94 -2.59 -4.72 10.80
C GLY A 94 -2.14 -5.12 12.21
N GLY A 95 -2.81 -4.59 13.25
CA GLY A 95 -2.37 -4.69 14.65
C GLY A 95 -2.12 -6.11 15.19
N ASP A 96 -2.91 -7.10 14.77
CA ASP A 96 -2.85 -8.49 15.27
C ASP A 96 -2.24 -9.48 14.27
N ARG A 97 -1.85 -9.01 13.09
CA ARG A 97 -1.37 -9.87 12.01
C ARG A 97 0.11 -9.65 11.83
N VAL A 98 0.83 -10.77 11.87
CA VAL A 98 2.23 -10.97 11.53
C VAL A 98 3.14 -11.13 12.75
N SER A 99 3.69 -12.34 12.90
CA SER A 99 4.83 -12.60 13.78
C SER A 99 5.95 -11.62 13.45
N ASN A 100 6.69 -11.15 14.45
CA ASN A 100 7.73 -10.14 14.24
C ASN A 100 8.70 -10.49 13.10
N ASP A 101 8.89 -11.77 12.77
CA ASP A 101 9.86 -12.22 11.77
C ASP A 101 9.37 -12.11 10.31
N ASP A 102 8.12 -12.45 9.97
CA ASP A 102 7.60 -12.27 8.59
C ASP A 102 7.47 -10.78 8.24
N SER A 103 7.09 -9.94 9.21
CA SER A 103 7.07 -8.49 9.05
C SER A 103 8.47 -7.93 8.81
N LYS A 104 9.49 -8.45 9.49
CA LYS A 104 10.88 -8.03 9.28
C LYS A 104 11.34 -8.39 7.87
N GLU A 105 11.10 -9.62 7.41
CA GLU A 105 11.54 -10.04 6.08
C GLU A 105 10.89 -9.19 4.97
N LYS A 106 9.58 -8.97 5.04
CA LYS A 106 8.84 -8.09 4.11
C LYS A 106 9.36 -6.66 4.12
N ARG A 107 9.66 -6.12 5.30
CA ARG A 107 10.26 -4.79 5.44
C ARG A 107 11.63 -4.72 4.77
N LEU A 108 12.51 -5.68 5.06
CA LEU A 108 13.85 -5.72 4.51
C LEU A 108 13.86 -5.79 2.98
N ILE A 109 13.02 -6.63 2.38
CA ILE A 109 12.96 -6.74 0.91
C ILE A 109 12.41 -5.47 0.27
N GLY A 110 11.39 -4.84 0.86
CA GLY A 110 10.83 -3.58 0.37
C GLY A 110 11.80 -2.41 0.44
N GLU A 111 12.53 -2.30 1.55
CA GLU A 111 13.60 -1.31 1.72
C GLU A 111 14.75 -1.55 0.74
N LEU A 112 15.14 -2.82 0.51
CA LEU A 112 16.14 -3.17 -0.48
C LEU A 112 15.68 -2.80 -1.89
N TRP A 113 14.42 -3.08 -2.25
CA TRP A 113 13.84 -2.68 -3.52
C TRP A 113 13.91 -1.16 -3.73
N ALA A 114 13.50 -0.38 -2.72
CA ALA A 114 13.56 1.09 -2.78
C ALA A 114 15.01 1.58 -2.93
N LYS A 115 15.95 1.03 -2.15
CA LYS A 115 17.38 1.36 -2.25
C LYS A 115 17.97 1.04 -3.64
N LYS A 116 17.55 -0.07 -4.24
CA LYS A 116 18.02 -0.51 -5.57
C LYS A 116 17.32 0.18 -6.74
N SER A 117 16.27 0.96 -6.49
CA SER A 117 15.52 1.70 -7.51
C SER A 117 16.29 2.87 -8.13
N GLY A 118 17.39 3.31 -7.54
CA GLY A 118 18.15 4.48 -7.99
C GLY A 118 17.37 5.80 -7.85
N GLY A 119 16.65 5.98 -6.74
CA GLY A 119 15.85 7.18 -6.46
C GLY A 119 14.44 7.16 -7.10
N LYS A 120 14.07 6.07 -7.78
CA LYS A 120 12.77 5.95 -8.47
C LYS A 120 11.69 5.27 -7.64
N GLY A 121 12.04 4.74 -6.48
CA GLY A 121 11.19 3.91 -5.63
C GLY A 121 11.18 4.40 -4.19
N VAL A 122 9.99 4.50 -3.62
CA VAL A 122 9.72 4.77 -2.20
C VAL A 122 9.05 3.53 -1.63
N TYR A 123 9.46 3.09 -0.44
CA TYR A 123 8.82 1.99 0.27
C TYR A 123 8.40 2.43 1.67
N LEU A 124 7.22 2.02 2.10
CA LEU A 124 6.74 2.20 3.47
C LEU A 124 5.98 0.97 3.94
N MET A 125 6.35 0.46 5.11
CA MET A 125 5.47 -0.40 5.91
C MET A 125 4.68 0.47 6.88
N ALA A 126 3.43 0.77 6.53
CA ALA A 126 2.53 1.64 7.28
C ALA A 126 1.81 0.86 8.39
N GLN A 127 1.40 1.58 9.43
CA GLN A 127 0.55 1.05 10.49
C GLN A 127 -0.35 2.16 11.03
N LYS A 128 -1.42 1.80 11.76
CA LYS A 128 -2.39 2.77 12.31
C LYS A 128 -1.72 3.94 13.05
N LYS A 129 -0.72 3.62 13.87
CA LYS A 129 0.13 4.58 14.58
C LYS A 129 1.52 3.99 14.71
N ASP A 130 2.56 4.68 14.25
CA ASP A 130 3.92 4.16 14.32
C ASP A 130 4.59 4.38 15.69
N GLU A 131 5.83 3.91 15.83
CA GLU A 131 6.64 4.05 17.06
C GLU A 131 6.90 5.52 17.44
N GLN A 132 6.81 6.45 16.49
CA GLN A 132 6.96 7.89 16.71
C GLN A 132 5.60 8.57 16.99
N GLY A 133 4.52 7.79 17.07
CA GLY A 133 3.18 8.28 17.33
C GLY A 133 2.49 8.89 16.11
N ARG A 134 3.06 8.76 14.90
CA ARG A 134 2.55 9.38 13.67
C ARG A 134 1.35 8.63 13.13
N GLY A 135 0.36 9.37 12.64
CA GLY A 135 -0.78 8.79 11.92
C GLY A 135 -0.42 8.36 10.49
N LEU A 136 -1.36 7.69 9.81
CA LEU A 136 -1.15 7.20 8.44
C LEU A 136 -0.69 8.29 7.46
N ARG A 137 -1.38 9.44 7.41
CA ARG A 137 -1.03 10.53 6.51
C ARG A 137 0.39 11.04 6.74
N GLU A 138 0.78 11.21 8.00
CA GLU A 138 2.11 11.70 8.38
C GLU A 138 3.20 10.70 8.01
N GLN A 139 2.96 9.40 8.23
CA GLN A 139 3.89 8.34 7.81
C GLN A 139 4.10 8.37 6.29
N LEU A 140 3.02 8.47 5.51
CA LEU A 140 3.07 8.52 4.05
C LEU A 140 3.85 9.73 3.54
N LEU A 141 3.53 10.93 4.01
CA LEU A 141 4.23 12.17 3.62
C LEU A 141 5.71 12.13 4.02
N ASN A 142 6.02 11.64 5.22
CA ASN A 142 7.40 11.50 5.66
C ASN A 142 8.19 10.52 4.77
N ALA A 143 7.59 9.42 4.33
CA ALA A 143 8.25 8.47 3.42
C ALA A 143 8.56 9.11 2.06
N ILE A 144 7.60 9.84 1.49
CA ILE A 144 7.74 10.54 0.21
C ILE A 144 8.86 11.61 0.27
N ASN A 145 8.93 12.37 1.37
CA ASN A 145 9.86 13.48 1.52
C ASN A 145 11.28 13.07 1.92
N LYS A 146 11.45 11.89 2.54
CA LYS A 146 12.78 11.36 2.91
C LYS A 146 13.46 10.61 1.77
N ALA A 147 12.69 10.04 0.85
CA ALA A 147 13.26 9.40 -0.32
C ALA A 147 13.91 10.47 -1.23
N PRO A 148 15.11 10.20 -1.76
CA PRO A 148 15.83 11.13 -2.63
C PRO A 148 15.11 11.38 -3.96
#